data_AF-A0A2M6WV62-F1
#
_entry.id   AF-A0A2M6WV62-F1
#
_cell.length_a   1.000
_cell.length_b   1.000
_cell.length_c   1.000
_cell.angle_alpha   90.00
_cell.angle_beta   90.00
_cell.angle_gamma   90.00
#
_symmetry.space_group_name_H-M   'P 1'
#
loop_
_entity.id
_entity.type
_entity.pdbx_description
1 polymer ?
#
loop_
_entity_poly.entity_id
_entity_poly.type
_entity_poly.pdbx_seq_one_letter_code
_entity_poly.pdbx_strand_id
1 'polypeptide(L)'
;MDLHIFLITTHLIGVALGVGGATFGGILYLKALKDGKIDPMEGEWLSIIFTTLRVGLVITVLSGFGFLLEYRMTGQEERLLDPRLWAKLTIIFILVSNALLMQMRKIPMWLGEGLSITSWYGALTLGIIRGADYSYFTFLIFYAIAVFVIIGVLSIIKKLYLGKYFI
;
A
#
# COMPACT_ATOMS: atom_id res chain seq x y z
N MET A 1 -26.99 -10.07 1.86
CA MET A 1 -25.62 -10.17 2.43
C MET A 1 -25.53 -9.14 3.54
N ASP A 2 -24.99 -9.52 4.69
CA ASP A 2 -24.73 -8.62 5.81
C ASP A 2 -23.77 -7.48 5.36
N LEU A 3 -24.05 -6.23 5.78
CA LEU A 3 -23.25 -5.06 5.40
C LEU A 3 -21.77 -5.23 5.80
N HIS A 4 -21.52 -5.82 6.96
CA HIS A 4 -20.18 -6.06 7.47
C HIS A 4 -19.40 -7.01 6.56
N ILE A 5 -20.05 -8.10 6.13
CA ILE A 5 -19.46 -9.09 5.22
C ILE A 5 -19.17 -8.46 3.85
N PHE A 6 -20.09 -7.62 3.35
CA PHE A 6 -19.87 -6.88 2.12
C PHE A 6 -18.65 -5.95 2.21
N LEU A 7 -18.51 -5.21 3.31
CA LEU A 7 -17.39 -4.32 3.55
C LEU A 7 -16.07 -5.09 3.67
N ILE A 8 -16.03 -6.20 4.42
CA ILE A 8 -14.83 -7.06 4.52
C ILE A 8 -14.42 -7.57 3.14
N THR A 9 -15.37 -8.12 2.39
CA THR A 9 -15.09 -8.70 1.07
C THR A 9 -14.53 -7.65 0.13
N THR A 10 -15.20 -6.49 0.05
CA THR A 10 -14.80 -5.38 -0.81
C THR A 10 -13.44 -4.83 -0.40
N HIS A 11 -13.18 -4.67 0.91
CA HIS A 11 -11.91 -4.18 1.42
C HIS A 11 -10.76 -5.15 1.10
N LEU A 12 -10.97 -6.45 1.27
CA LEU A 12 -9.96 -7.46 0.93
C LEU A 12 -9.65 -7.47 -0.56
N ILE A 13 -10.65 -7.30 -1.43
CA ILE A 13 -10.42 -7.14 -2.88
C ILE A 13 -9.56 -5.91 -3.15
N GLY A 14 -9.89 -4.76 -2.54
CA GLY A 14 -9.12 -3.53 -2.70
C GLY A 14 -7.66 -3.69 -2.27
N VAL A 15 -7.43 -4.29 -1.11
CA VAL A 15 -6.07 -4.57 -0.59
C VAL A 15 -5.34 -5.58 -1.47
N ALA A 16 -5.99 -6.63 -1.96
CA ALA A 16 -5.37 -7.61 -2.85
C ALA A 16 -4.93 -7.01 -4.19
N LEU A 17 -5.78 -6.17 -4.81
CA LEU A 17 -5.42 -5.41 -6.01
C LEU A 17 -4.25 -4.45 -5.75
N GLY A 18 -4.24 -3.81 -4.58
CA GLY A 18 -3.16 -2.93 -4.14
C GLY A 18 -1.82 -3.66 -3.97
N VAL A 19 -1.81 -4.75 -3.21
CA VAL A 19 -0.62 -5.58 -2.97
C VAL A 19 -0.08 -6.16 -4.27
N GLY A 20 -0.96 -6.75 -5.09
CA GLY A 20 -0.57 -7.30 -6.39
C GLY A 20 -0.03 -6.23 -7.33
N GLY A 21 -0.74 -5.11 -7.45
CA GLY A 21 -0.33 -4.00 -8.31
C GLY A 21 0.99 -3.35 -7.88
N ALA A 22 1.26 -3.20 -6.58
CA ALA A 22 2.53 -2.65 -6.09
C ALA A 22 3.69 -3.61 -6.38
N THR A 23 3.46 -4.90 -6.18
CA THR A 23 4.46 -5.95 -6.42
C THR A 23 4.81 -6.05 -7.90
N PHE A 24 3.83 -6.25 -8.77
CA PHE A 24 4.07 -6.36 -10.21
C PHE A 24 4.48 -5.04 -10.83
N GLY A 25 3.99 -3.90 -10.31
CA GLY A 25 4.42 -2.57 -10.74
C GLY A 25 5.92 -2.36 -10.53
N GLY A 26 6.44 -2.70 -9.35
CA GLY A 26 7.88 -2.65 -9.07
C GLY A 26 8.70 -3.59 -9.95
N ILE A 27 8.25 -4.84 -10.12
CA ILE A 27 8.95 -5.85 -10.94
C ILE A 27 9.02 -5.41 -12.41
N LEU A 28 7.89 -5.01 -13.00
CA LEU A 28 7.84 -4.60 -14.41
C LEU A 28 8.56 -3.28 -14.63
N TYR A 29 8.49 -2.35 -13.68
CA TYR A 29 9.25 -1.11 -13.75
C TYR A 29 10.75 -1.37 -13.72
N LEU A 30 11.22 -2.25 -12.83
CA LEU A 30 12.61 -2.65 -12.78
C LEU A 30 13.07 -3.35 -14.08
N LYS A 31 12.21 -4.19 -14.66
CA LYS A 31 12.48 -4.83 -15.95
C LYS A 31 12.64 -3.80 -17.06
N ALA A 32 11.74 -2.83 -17.14
CA ALA A 32 11.73 -1.75 -18.15
C ALA A 32 12.90 -0.76 -17.99
N LEU A 33 13.53 -0.71 -16.82
CA LEU A 33 14.74 0.09 -16.60
C LEU A 33 16.03 -0.59 -17.06
N LYS A 34 15.99 -1.89 -17.42
CA LYS A 34 17.21 -2.69 -17.67
C LYS A 34 18.06 -2.16 -18.81
N ASP A 35 17.44 -1.74 -19.90
CA ASP A 35 18.10 -1.17 -21.09
C ASP A 35 18.17 0.38 -21.05
N GLY A 36 17.63 0.99 -19.99
CA GLY A 36 17.61 2.43 -19.77
C GLY A 36 16.55 3.18 -20.56
N LYS A 37 15.63 2.50 -21.27
CA LYS A 37 14.55 3.13 -22.03
C LYS A 37 13.27 2.31 -21.90
N ILE A 38 12.22 2.92 -21.37
CA ILE A 38 10.89 2.30 -21.34
C ILE A 38 10.27 2.42 -22.74
N ASP A 39 10.04 1.30 -23.39
CA ASP A 39 9.38 1.28 -24.70
C ASP A 39 7.84 1.49 -24.57
N PRO A 40 7.13 1.83 -25.67
CA PRO A 40 5.69 2.08 -25.61
C PRO A 40 4.86 0.93 -25.04
N MET A 41 5.21 -0.32 -25.37
CA MET A 41 4.53 -1.51 -24.88
C MET A 41 4.76 -1.65 -23.37
N GLU A 42 5.99 -1.52 -22.88
CA GLU A 42 6.28 -1.51 -21.44
C GLU A 42 5.53 -0.40 -20.69
N GLY A 43 5.44 0.79 -21.29
CA GLY A 43 4.64 1.90 -20.76
C GLY A 43 3.15 1.55 -20.65
N GLU A 44 2.57 0.89 -21.65
CA GLU A 44 1.19 0.43 -21.63
C GLU A 44 0.94 -0.59 -20.51
N TRP A 45 1.82 -1.60 -20.37
CA TRP A 45 1.74 -2.57 -19.27
C TRP A 45 1.78 -1.90 -17.90
N LEU A 46 2.71 -0.95 -17.70
CA LEU A 46 2.82 -0.19 -16.46
C LEU A 46 1.57 0.65 -16.19
N SER A 47 1.00 1.28 -17.22
CA SER A 47 -0.24 2.05 -17.11
C SER A 47 -1.42 1.21 -16.63
N ILE A 48 -1.55 -0.01 -17.15
CA ILE A 48 -2.59 -0.98 -16.71
C ILE A 48 -2.39 -1.30 -15.22
N ILE A 49 -1.17 -1.64 -14.81
CA ILE A 49 -0.85 -1.96 -13.42
C ILE A 49 -1.11 -0.78 -12.48
N PHE A 50 -0.71 0.44 -12.87
CA PHE A 50 -0.99 1.64 -12.09
C PHE A 50 -2.49 1.97 -12.02
N THR A 51 -3.26 1.62 -13.05
CA THR A 51 -4.71 1.73 -13.02
C THR A 51 -5.31 0.74 -12.02
N THR A 52 -4.87 -0.52 -12.04
CA THR A 52 -5.27 -1.54 -11.05
C THR A 52 -4.95 -1.10 -9.61
N LEU A 53 -3.75 -0.52 -9.39
CA LEU A 53 -3.35 0.06 -8.11
C LEU A 53 -4.31 1.15 -7.63
N ARG A 54 -4.68 2.08 -8.52
CA ARG A 54 -5.62 3.18 -8.20
C ARG A 54 -7.01 2.66 -7.88
N VAL A 55 -7.49 1.67 -8.64
CA VAL A 55 -8.78 1.01 -8.37
C VAL A 55 -8.75 0.34 -7.00
N GLY A 56 -7.69 -0.41 -6.68
CA GLY A 56 -7.49 -1.01 -5.36
C GLY A 56 -7.48 0.02 -4.23
N LEU A 57 -6.81 1.17 -4.44
CA LEU A 57 -6.77 2.27 -3.48
C LEU A 57 -8.15 2.87 -3.23
N VAL A 58 -8.91 3.17 -4.28
CA VAL A 58 -10.27 3.71 -4.16
C VAL A 58 -11.17 2.73 -3.41
N ILE A 59 -11.15 1.45 -3.78
CA ILE A 59 -11.94 0.41 -3.10
C ILE A 59 -11.56 0.32 -1.62
N THR A 60 -10.27 0.30 -1.30
CA THR A 60 -9.77 0.20 0.08
C THR A 60 -10.18 1.40 0.93
N VAL A 61 -10.07 2.61 0.37
CA VAL A 61 -10.46 3.85 1.06
C VAL A 61 -11.97 3.89 1.30
N LEU A 62 -12.78 3.64 0.27
CA LEU A 62 -14.24 3.69 0.40
C LEU A 62 -14.78 2.63 1.37
N SER A 63 -14.29 1.40 1.28
CA SER A 63 -14.66 0.34 2.23
C SER A 63 -14.13 0.61 3.65
N GLY A 64 -12.94 1.19 3.78
CA GLY A 64 -12.38 1.64 5.07
C GLY A 64 -13.25 2.69 5.75
N PHE A 65 -13.69 3.72 5.02
CA PHE A 65 -14.67 4.69 5.52
C PHE A 65 -16.02 4.02 5.82
N GLY A 66 -16.44 3.05 5.02
CA GLY A 66 -17.63 2.24 5.27
C GLY A 66 -17.63 1.57 6.64
N PHE A 67 -16.49 1.00 7.07
CA PHE A 67 -16.37 0.43 8.43
C PHE A 67 -16.53 1.47 9.53
N LEU A 68 -15.99 2.69 9.35
CA LEU A 68 -16.14 3.75 10.35
C LEU A 68 -17.60 4.16 10.53
N LEU A 69 -18.33 4.28 9.42
CA LEU A 69 -19.77 4.58 9.43
C LEU A 69 -20.57 3.43 10.04
N GLU A 70 -20.28 2.18 9.65
CA GLU A 70 -20.94 0.99 10.20
C GLU A 70 -20.79 0.91 11.72
N TYR A 71 -19.57 1.07 12.24
CA TYR A 71 -19.32 0.99 13.69
C TYR A 71 -20.05 2.09 14.45
N ARG A 72 -20.14 3.30 13.90
CA ARG A 72 -20.90 4.40 14.50
C ARG A 72 -22.41 4.15 14.45
N MET A 73 -22.95 3.65 13.34
CA MET A 73 -24.39 3.45 13.16
C MET A 73 -24.93 2.23 13.92
N THR A 74 -24.10 1.24 14.19
CA THR A 74 -24.49 -0.01 14.88
C THR A 74 -24.14 -0.01 16.37
N GLY A 75 -23.61 1.11 16.90
CA GLY A 75 -23.24 1.25 18.30
C GLY A 75 -21.96 0.50 18.72
N GLN A 76 -21.14 0.07 17.76
CA GLN A 76 -19.87 -0.63 17.99
C GLN A 76 -18.69 0.34 18.11
N GLU A 77 -18.89 1.45 18.82
CA GLU A 77 -17.94 2.56 18.91
C GLU A 77 -16.65 2.16 19.62
N GLU A 78 -16.67 1.11 20.46
CA GLU A 78 -15.49 0.54 21.09
C GLU A 78 -14.46 0.07 20.06
N ARG A 79 -14.89 -0.37 18.87
CA ARG A 79 -13.97 -0.75 17.78
C ARG A 79 -13.23 0.46 17.20
N LEU A 80 -13.79 1.65 17.32
CA LEU A 80 -13.12 2.90 16.93
C LEU A 80 -12.00 3.28 17.91
N LEU A 81 -11.92 2.64 19.07
CA LEU A 81 -10.82 2.85 20.02
C LEU A 81 -9.66 1.86 19.80
N ASP A 82 -9.80 0.88 18.90
CA ASP A 82 -8.76 -0.11 18.59
C ASP A 82 -7.51 0.60 18.01
N PRO A 83 -6.35 0.56 18.69
CA PRO A 83 -5.12 1.17 18.19
C PRO A 83 -4.68 0.64 16.82
N ARG A 84 -5.01 -0.61 16.51
CA ARG A 84 -4.71 -1.25 15.22
C ARG A 84 -5.55 -0.65 14.09
N LEU A 85 -6.80 -0.27 14.35
CA LEU A 85 -7.65 0.42 13.37
C LEU A 85 -7.00 1.75 12.99
N TRP A 86 -6.60 2.55 13.98
CA TRP A 86 -5.94 3.83 13.74
C TRP A 86 -4.60 3.69 13.03
N ALA A 87 -3.79 2.68 13.39
CA ALA A 87 -2.56 2.39 12.67
C ALA A 87 -2.83 2.08 11.20
N LYS A 88 -3.86 1.28 10.90
CA LYS A 88 -4.28 0.98 9.52
C LYS A 88 -4.72 2.24 8.78
N LEU A 89 -5.55 3.09 9.39
CA LEU A 89 -5.99 4.35 8.78
C LEU A 89 -4.82 5.29 8.48
N THR A 90 -3.85 5.40 9.39
CA THR A 90 -2.64 6.19 9.18
C THR A 90 -1.81 5.65 8.01
N ILE A 91 -1.65 4.32 7.91
CA ILE A 91 -0.96 3.70 6.77
C ILE A 91 -1.69 3.96 5.45
N ILE A 92 -3.03 3.86 5.42
CA ILE A 92 -3.82 4.19 4.24
C ILE A 92 -3.70 5.68 3.88
N PHE A 93 -3.68 6.57 4.87
CA PHE A 93 -3.44 7.99 4.63
C PHE A 93 -2.07 8.23 4.00
N ILE A 94 -1.01 7.62 4.54
CA ILE A 94 0.34 7.68 3.96
C ILE A 94 0.34 7.16 2.53
N LEU A 95 -0.36 6.05 2.26
CA LEU A 95 -0.48 5.47 0.92
C LEU A 95 -1.17 6.42 -0.08
N VAL A 96 -2.26 7.08 0.32
CA VAL A 96 -2.96 8.10 -0.50
C VAL A 96 -2.04 9.30 -0.74
N SER A 97 -1.41 9.84 0.31
CA SER A 97 -0.46 10.96 0.19
C SER A 97 0.70 10.60 -0.74
N ASN A 98 1.26 9.39 -0.61
CA ASN A 98 2.33 8.88 -1.45
C ASN A 98 1.90 8.86 -2.93
N ALA A 99 0.72 8.30 -3.24
CA ALA A 99 0.21 8.25 -4.61
C ALA A 99 0.04 9.65 -5.22
N LEU A 100 -0.51 10.60 -4.45
CA LEU A 100 -0.66 11.99 -4.88
C LEU A 100 0.69 12.67 -5.12
N LEU A 101 1.64 12.50 -4.20
CA LEU A 101 2.99 13.08 -4.32
C LEU A 101 3.77 12.49 -5.51
N MET A 102 3.65 11.19 -5.77
CA MET A 102 4.22 10.57 -6.97
C MET A 102 3.61 11.13 -8.24
N GLN A 103 2.28 11.29 -8.30
CA GLN A 103 1.59 11.86 -9.45
C GLN A 103 2.02 13.31 -9.71
N MET A 104 2.22 14.09 -8.64
CA MET A 104 2.74 15.45 -8.71
C MET A 104 4.26 15.53 -8.95
N ARG A 105 4.96 14.38 -9.03
CA ARG A 105 6.42 14.28 -9.15
C ARG A 105 7.17 15.02 -8.03
N LYS A 106 6.59 15.07 -6.83
CA LYS A 106 7.14 15.77 -5.65
C LYS A 106 8.05 14.91 -4.78
N ILE A 107 8.08 13.60 -5.01
CA ILE A 107 8.96 12.67 -4.30
C ILE A 107 9.71 11.78 -5.30
N PRO A 108 10.92 11.31 -4.96
CA PRO A 108 11.68 10.44 -5.83
C PRO A 108 11.03 9.04 -5.92
N MET A 109 11.23 8.38 -7.07
CA MET A 109 10.60 7.09 -7.37
C MET A 109 10.97 6.00 -6.35
N TRP A 110 12.23 5.97 -5.87
CA TRP A 110 12.67 4.97 -4.89
C TRP A 110 11.92 5.06 -3.56
N LEU A 111 11.60 6.27 -3.11
CA LEU A 111 10.84 6.51 -1.90
C LEU A 111 9.38 6.16 -2.12
N GLY A 112 8.82 6.59 -3.26
CA GLY A 112 7.44 6.32 -3.63
C GLY A 112 7.12 4.83 -3.73
N GLU A 113 8.00 4.06 -4.35
CA GLU A 113 7.89 2.61 -4.47
C GLU A 113 7.98 1.91 -3.11
N GLY A 114 8.99 2.26 -2.29
CA GLY A 114 9.18 1.67 -0.97
C GLY A 114 8.01 1.93 -0.03
N LEU A 115 7.50 3.17 0.00
CA LEU A 115 6.30 3.53 0.76
C LEU A 115 5.07 2.79 0.25
N SER A 116 4.88 2.68 -1.06
CA SER A 116 3.74 1.97 -1.66
C SER A 116 3.73 0.50 -1.26
N ILE A 117 4.82 -0.24 -1.49
CA ILE A 117 4.93 -1.66 -1.16
C ILE A 117 4.72 -1.86 0.34
N THR A 118 5.43 -1.10 1.17
CA THR A 118 5.33 -1.26 2.63
C THR A 118 3.91 -0.98 3.14
N SER A 119 3.23 0.02 2.60
CA SER A 119 1.89 0.39 3.06
C SER A 119 0.83 -0.63 2.64
N TRP A 120 0.91 -1.18 1.43
CA TRP A 120 -0.01 -2.22 0.99
C TRP A 120 0.15 -3.51 1.80
N TYR A 121 1.39 -3.97 1.98
CA TYR A 121 1.66 -5.13 2.84
C TYR A 121 1.37 -4.85 4.31
N GLY A 122 1.58 -3.61 4.79
CA GLY A 122 1.20 -3.19 6.13
C GLY A 122 -0.31 -3.25 6.37
N ALA A 123 -1.10 -2.71 5.43
CA ALA A 123 -2.56 -2.79 5.48
C ALA A 123 -3.07 -4.24 5.46
N LEU A 124 -2.48 -5.09 4.61
CA LEU A 124 -2.77 -6.53 4.58
C LEU A 124 -2.43 -7.21 5.91
N THR A 125 -1.23 -6.96 6.43
CA THR A 125 -0.73 -7.57 7.67
C THR A 125 -1.60 -7.19 8.86
N LEU A 126 -1.92 -5.91 9.02
CA LEU A 126 -2.84 -5.44 10.07
C LEU A 126 -4.28 -5.91 9.87
N GLY A 127 -4.66 -6.32 8.65
CA GLY A 127 -5.94 -6.97 8.36
C GLY A 127 -5.99 -8.43 8.81
N ILE A 128 -4.87 -9.13 8.76
CA ILE A 128 -4.78 -10.56 9.09
C ILE A 128 -4.46 -10.77 10.57
N ILE A 129 -3.57 -9.97 11.15
CA ILE A 129 -3.16 -10.11 12.55
C ILE A 129 -4.36 -9.94 13.49
N ARG A 130 -4.57 -10.95 14.34
CA ARG A 130 -5.57 -10.96 15.41
C ARG A 130 -4.87 -11.06 16.76
N GLY A 131 -5.43 -10.42 17.79
CA GLY A 131 -4.96 -10.55 19.17
C GLY A 131 -3.60 -9.90 19.47
N ALA A 132 -3.18 -8.92 18.67
CA ALA A 132 -1.98 -8.13 18.97
C ALA A 132 -2.35 -6.89 19.79
N ASP A 133 -2.13 -6.95 21.10
CA ASP A 133 -2.38 -5.84 22.03
C ASP A 133 -1.21 -4.87 22.04
N TYR A 134 -0.88 -4.32 20.87
CA TYR A 134 0.16 -3.31 20.72
C TYR A 134 -0.44 -1.90 20.71
N SER A 135 0.33 -0.94 21.22
CA SER A 135 -0.03 0.47 21.13
C SER A 135 0.01 0.95 19.68
N TYR A 136 -0.74 2.03 19.40
CA TYR A 136 -0.71 2.71 18.10
C TYR A 136 0.72 3.06 17.65
N PHE A 137 1.53 3.61 18.57
CA PHE A 137 2.92 3.97 18.28
C PHE A 137 3.81 2.77 17.99
N THR A 138 3.58 1.64 18.65
CA THR A 138 4.30 0.40 18.38
C THR A 138 4.06 -0.07 16.94
N PHE A 139 2.82 -0.02 16.45
CA PHE A 139 2.53 -0.32 15.04
C PHE A 139 3.24 0.65 14.08
N LEU A 140 3.26 1.95 14.40
CA LEU A 140 3.95 2.94 13.56
C LEU A 140 5.47 2.77 13.55
N ILE A 141 6.07 2.37 14.67
CA ILE A 141 7.51 2.06 14.74
C ILE A 141 7.81 0.85 13.84
N PHE A 142 7.05 -0.23 13.94
CA PHE A 142 7.21 -1.38 13.04
C PHE A 142 7.03 -1.00 11.58
N TYR A 143 6.02 -0.18 11.27
CA TYR A 143 5.81 0.34 9.93
C TYR A 143 7.00 1.17 9.44
N ALA A 144 7.50 2.11 10.25
CA ALA A 144 8.64 2.94 9.88
C ALA A 144 9.91 2.10 9.62
N ILE A 145 10.20 1.13 10.51
CA ILE A 145 11.30 0.18 10.32
C ILE A 145 11.10 -0.60 9.00
N ALA A 146 9.90 -1.10 8.76
CA ALA A 146 9.58 -1.82 7.53
C ALA A 146 9.82 -0.97 6.28
N VAL A 147 9.48 0.32 6.30
CA VAL A 147 9.75 1.24 5.17
C VAL A 147 11.24 1.29 4.85
N PHE A 148 12.09 1.51 5.86
CA PHE A 148 13.54 1.57 5.65
C PHE A 148 14.10 0.24 5.18
N VAL A 149 13.64 -0.89 5.75
CA VAL A 149 14.06 -2.23 5.35
C VAL A 149 13.68 -2.49 3.89
N ILE A 150 12.43 -2.22 3.50
CA ILE A 150 11.95 -2.45 2.13
C ILE A 150 12.69 -1.55 1.13
N ILE A 151 12.93 -0.28 1.45
CA ILE A 151 13.75 0.60 0.60
C ILE A 151 15.15 0.02 0.43
N GLY A 152 15.80 -0.44 1.51
CA GLY A 152 17.11 -1.08 1.46
C GLY A 152 17.12 -2.34 0.58
N VAL A 153 16.13 -3.22 0.76
CA VAL A 153 15.97 -4.44 -0.05
C VAL A 153 15.76 -4.11 -1.53
N LEU A 154 14.88 -3.17 -1.87
CA LEU A 154 14.64 -2.74 -3.24
C LEU A 154 15.90 -2.14 -3.87
N SER A 155 16.66 -1.34 -3.13
CA SER A 155 17.92 -0.77 -3.61
C SER A 155 18.98 -1.85 -3.89
N ILE A 156 19.06 -2.88 -3.04
CA ILE A 156 19.95 -4.04 -3.28
C ILE A 156 19.49 -4.81 -4.52
N ILE A 157 18.20 -5.10 -4.65
CA ILE A 157 17.65 -5.80 -5.82
C ILE A 157 17.95 -5.02 -7.11
N LYS A 158 17.71 -3.71 -7.11
CA LYS A 158 18.01 -2.83 -8.24
C LYS A 158 19.49 -2.87 -8.60
N LYS A 159 20.37 -2.78 -7.61
CA LYS A 159 21.82 -2.86 -7.83
C LYS A 159 22.24 -4.20 -8.43
N LEU A 160 21.73 -5.31 -7.91
CA LEU A 160 22.04 -6.66 -8.40
C LEU A 160 21.51 -6.89 -9.83
N TYR A 161 20.32 -6.38 -10.14
CA TYR A 161 19.67 -6.61 -11.42
C TYR A 161 20.17 -5.67 -12.54
N LEU A 162 20.42 -4.39 -12.22
CA LEU A 162 20.82 -3.36 -13.18
C LEU A 162 22.34 -3.16 -13.28
N GLY A 163 23.12 -3.64 -12.30
CA GLY A 163 24.57 -3.47 -12.28
C GLY A 163 25.05 -2.02 -12.09
N LYS A 164 24.18 -1.08 -11.71
CA LYS A 164 24.49 0.35 -11.52
C LYS A 164 23.99 0.87 -10.17
N TYR A 165 24.71 1.83 -9.58
CA TYR A 165 24.24 2.59 -8.41
C TYR A 165 23.28 3.69 -8.85
N PHE A 166 22.08 3.72 -8.28
CA PHE A 166 21.25 4.92 -8.24
C PHE A 166 21.06 5.25 -6.76
N ILE A 167 21.73 6.31 -6.30
CA ILE A 167 21.45 7.00 -5.04
C ILE A 167 20.56 8.19 -5.39
#